data_AF-A0A3S4BRF5-F1
#
_entry.id   AF-A0A3S4BRF5-F1
#
_cell.length_a   1.000
_cell.length_b   1.000
_cell.length_c   1.000
_cell.angle_alpha   90.00
_cell.angle_beta   90.00
_cell.angle_gamma   90.00
#
_symmetry.space_group_name_H-M   'P 1'
#
loop_
_entity.id
_entity.type
_entity.pdbx_description
1 polymer ?
#
loop_
_entity_poly.entity_id
_entity_poly.type
_entity_poly.pdbx_seq_one_letter_code
_entity_poly.pdbx_strand_id
1 'polypeptide(L)'
;MLLQPSAAEFARVMDAVRDAAPGDYDMEILNRLYGDSALVLPHRPYALLTREYFREPWNHSHYLGSDREQWDPVAVYSEAKYLHFSDWPMPKPWLPADEELRLQVQPKCYVNDGGVESCAERELWNGWRNEFKERRQNMWDWHLSGTAHEGVSLWNRGQLVYHSAPGVADAHLSDETIQATRDSRRSRARDFDRF
;
A
#
# COMPACT_ATOMS: atom_id res chain seq x y z
N MET A 1 4.52 -0.44 -11.78
CA MET A 1 4.67 -0.61 -13.25
C MET A 1 3.45 -0.02 -13.93
N LEU A 2 3.62 0.59 -15.11
CA LEU A 2 2.52 1.09 -15.95
C LEU A 2 2.52 0.30 -17.25
N LEU A 3 1.35 -0.18 -17.68
CA LEU A 3 1.21 -1.09 -18.81
C LEU A 3 0.07 -0.64 -19.72
N GLN A 4 0.24 -0.88 -21.02
CA GLN A 4 -0.85 -0.85 -21.98
C GLN A 4 -1.39 -2.28 -22.18
N PRO A 5 -2.69 -2.53 -21.94
CA PRO A 5 -3.27 -3.84 -22.21
C PRO A 5 -3.09 -4.25 -23.68
N SER A 6 -2.66 -5.50 -23.90
CA SER A 6 -2.45 -6.07 -25.23
C SER A 6 -2.57 -7.59 -25.16
N ALA A 7 -3.38 -8.18 -26.04
CA ALA A 7 -3.54 -9.63 -26.11
C ALA A 7 -2.23 -10.34 -26.50
N ALA A 8 -1.44 -9.72 -27.39
CA ALA A 8 -0.15 -10.26 -27.81
C ALA A 8 0.88 -10.24 -26.68
N GLU A 9 0.95 -9.14 -25.92
CA GLU A 9 1.86 -9.05 -24.76
C GLU A 9 1.42 -9.97 -23.63
N PHE A 10 0.10 -10.10 -23.40
CA PHE A 10 -0.42 -11.06 -22.43
C PHE A 10 0.01 -12.49 -22.78
N ALA A 11 -0.13 -12.92 -24.05
CA ALA A 11 0.31 -14.24 -24.49
C ALA A 11 1.82 -14.43 -24.26
N ARG A 12 2.64 -13.45 -24.63
CA ARG A 12 4.10 -13.47 -24.41
C ARG A 12 4.48 -13.59 -22.93
N VAL A 13 3.81 -12.85 -22.04
CA VAL A 13 4.03 -12.95 -20.59
C VAL A 13 3.59 -14.32 -20.07
N MET A 14 2.45 -14.84 -20.51
CA MET A 14 1.98 -16.16 -20.09
C MET A 14 2.90 -17.29 -20.56
N ASP A 15 3.50 -17.17 -21.75
CA ASP A 15 4.53 -18.10 -22.21
C ASP A 15 5.75 -18.08 -21.27
N ALA A 16 6.22 -16.89 -20.91
CA ALA A 16 7.34 -16.72 -19.98
C ALA A 16 7.04 -17.24 -18.56
N VAL A 17 5.78 -17.16 -18.09
CA VAL A 17 5.33 -17.73 -16.82
C VAL A 17 5.35 -19.26 -16.86
N ARG A 18 4.96 -19.89 -17.98
CA ARG A 18 5.00 -21.37 -18.11
C ARG A 18 6.42 -21.91 -18.08
N ASP A 19 7.38 -21.11 -18.54
CA ASP A 19 8.81 -21.46 -18.57
C ASP A 19 9.57 -21.03 -17.30
N ALA A 20 8.90 -20.42 -16.32
CA ALA A 20 9.52 -19.90 -15.11
C ALA A 20 10.01 -21.02 -14.18
N ALA A 21 11.13 -20.79 -13.51
CA ALA A 21 11.69 -21.76 -12.56
C ALA A 21 10.89 -21.75 -11.24
N PRO A 22 10.90 -22.86 -10.48
CA PRO A 22 10.36 -22.86 -9.12
C PRO A 22 11.03 -21.77 -8.27
N GLY A 23 10.24 -20.85 -7.74
CA GLY A 23 10.72 -19.73 -6.93
C GLY A 23 10.92 -18.41 -7.70
N ASP A 24 10.76 -18.41 -9.02
CA ASP A 24 10.63 -17.16 -9.78
C ASP A 24 9.28 -16.51 -9.45
N TYR A 25 9.31 -15.23 -9.09
CA TYR A 25 8.11 -14.43 -8.92
C TYR A 25 7.88 -13.57 -10.17
N ASP A 26 6.75 -12.88 -10.16
CA ASP A 26 6.34 -11.95 -11.21
C ASP A 26 7.43 -10.92 -11.54
N MET A 27 8.13 -10.40 -10.52
CA MET A 27 9.19 -9.42 -10.70
C MET A 27 10.37 -9.95 -11.50
N GLU A 28 10.85 -11.17 -11.25
CA GLU A 28 11.95 -11.78 -12.02
C GLU A 28 11.55 -12.00 -13.49
N ILE A 29 10.33 -12.49 -13.71
CA ILE A 29 9.80 -12.73 -15.06
C ILE A 29 9.69 -11.41 -15.84
N LEU A 30 9.10 -10.38 -15.22
CA LEU A 30 8.92 -9.08 -15.87
C LEU A 30 10.25 -8.35 -16.09
N ASN A 31 11.20 -8.45 -15.15
CA ASN A 31 12.54 -7.88 -15.32
C ASN A 31 13.28 -8.55 -16.48
N ARG A 32 13.17 -9.88 -16.62
CA ARG A 32 13.74 -10.59 -17.79
C ARG A 32 13.11 -10.14 -19.11
N LEU A 33 11.80 -9.90 -19.14
CA LEU A 33 11.08 -9.54 -20.36
C LEU A 33 11.24 -8.06 -20.76
N TYR A 34 11.39 -7.16 -19.78
CA TYR A 34 11.26 -5.73 -20.01
C TYR A 34 12.39 -4.88 -19.42
N GLY A 35 13.28 -5.43 -18.59
CA GLY A 35 14.30 -4.68 -17.85
C GLY A 35 15.18 -3.77 -18.72
N ASP A 36 15.50 -4.20 -19.94
CA ASP A 36 16.34 -3.45 -20.88
C ASP A 36 15.55 -2.48 -21.79
N SER A 37 14.22 -2.53 -21.76
CA SER A 37 13.35 -1.77 -22.68
C SER A 37 12.38 -0.82 -21.99
N ALA A 38 12.09 -1.05 -20.71
CA ALA A 38 11.14 -0.28 -19.96
C ALA A 38 11.73 1.07 -19.54
N LEU A 39 10.88 2.10 -19.48
CA LEU A 39 11.22 3.35 -18.84
C LEU A 39 11.26 3.16 -17.32
N VAL A 40 12.31 3.67 -16.68
CA VAL A 40 12.46 3.63 -15.22
C VAL A 40 11.66 4.78 -14.61
N LEU A 41 10.66 4.45 -13.79
CA LEU A 41 9.95 5.44 -12.98
C LEU A 41 10.83 5.88 -11.79
N PRO A 42 10.83 7.16 -11.40
CA PRO A 42 11.49 7.60 -10.17
C PRO A 42 10.92 6.85 -8.97
N HIS A 43 11.71 6.01 -8.32
CA HIS A 43 11.21 5.10 -7.28
C HIS A 43 10.87 5.84 -5.98
N ARG A 44 11.54 6.95 -5.67
CA ARG A 44 11.30 7.72 -4.43
C ARG A 44 9.84 8.14 -4.26
N PRO A 45 9.21 8.85 -5.22
CA PRO A 45 7.80 9.21 -5.11
C PRO A 45 6.82 8.06 -5.39
N TYR A 46 7.19 7.07 -6.22
CA TYR A 46 6.21 6.12 -6.77
C TYR A 46 6.32 4.67 -6.26
N ALA A 47 7.36 4.33 -5.53
CA ALA A 47 7.63 2.95 -5.10
C ALA A 47 8.30 2.88 -3.71
N LEU A 48 7.93 3.76 -2.78
CA LEU A 48 8.46 3.70 -1.43
C LEU A 48 7.98 2.42 -0.72
N LEU A 49 8.93 1.53 -0.41
CA LEU A 49 8.68 0.31 0.35
C LEU A 49 8.68 0.60 1.84
N THR A 50 7.67 0.14 2.58
CA THR A 50 7.65 0.28 4.04
C THR A 50 8.84 -0.39 4.71
N ARG A 51 9.40 -1.45 4.11
CA ARG A 51 10.57 -2.14 4.63
C ARG A 51 11.85 -1.31 4.63
N GLU A 52 11.89 -0.23 3.86
CA GLU A 52 13.02 0.70 3.91
C GLU A 52 13.18 1.30 5.31
N TYR A 53 12.08 1.56 6.01
CA TYR A 53 12.05 2.11 7.38
C TYR A 53 12.50 1.14 8.47
N PHE A 54 12.74 -0.13 8.11
CA PHE A 54 13.25 -1.15 9.04
C PHE A 54 14.77 -1.28 8.97
N ARG A 55 15.40 -0.59 8.02
CA ARG A 55 16.86 -0.58 7.91
C ARG A 55 17.47 0.28 9.01
N GLU A 56 18.75 0.03 9.24
CA GLU A 56 19.57 0.90 10.09
C GLU A 56 19.77 2.26 9.39
N PRO A 57 19.84 3.40 10.11
CA PRO A 57 19.85 4.74 9.51
C PRO A 57 20.99 5.03 8.52
N TRP A 58 22.07 4.26 8.55
CA TRP A 58 23.21 4.36 7.62
C TRP A 58 23.07 3.46 6.39
N ASN A 59 22.02 2.65 6.29
CA ASN A 59 21.88 1.62 5.27
C ASN A 59 20.70 1.90 4.31
N HIS A 60 20.76 3.04 3.62
CA HIS A 60 19.72 3.47 2.68
C HIS A 60 20.25 3.79 1.28
N SER A 61 21.53 3.52 0.99
CA SER A 61 22.17 3.95 -0.27
C SER A 61 21.51 3.41 -1.53
N HIS A 62 20.94 2.20 -1.48
CA HIS A 62 20.17 1.62 -2.59
C HIS A 62 18.88 2.41 -2.87
N TYR A 63 18.21 2.89 -1.82
CA TYR A 63 17.02 3.74 -1.97
C TYR A 63 17.40 5.18 -2.31
N LEU A 64 18.45 5.74 -1.72
CA LEU A 64 18.87 7.12 -2.00
C LEU A 64 19.55 7.25 -3.37
N GLY A 65 20.05 6.14 -3.92
CA GLY A 65 20.85 6.14 -5.14
C GLY A 65 22.25 6.75 -4.95
N SER A 66 22.63 7.06 -3.71
CA SER A 66 23.96 7.56 -3.34
C SER A 66 24.30 7.23 -1.89
N ASP A 67 25.60 7.30 -1.57
CA ASP A 67 26.15 7.24 -0.21
C ASP A 67 26.36 8.64 0.42
N ARG A 68 26.04 9.71 -0.33
CA ARG A 68 26.28 11.10 0.08
C ARG A 68 25.07 11.74 0.75
N GLU A 69 23.87 11.39 0.28
CA GLU A 69 22.63 11.84 0.88
C GLU A 69 22.40 11.11 2.20
N GLN A 70 22.03 11.85 3.25
CA GLN A 70 21.67 11.26 4.53
C GLN A 70 20.20 10.85 4.50
N TRP A 71 19.90 9.75 5.17
CA TRP A 71 18.53 9.29 5.36
C TRP A 71 17.75 10.27 6.26
N ASP A 72 16.66 10.81 5.72
CA ASP A 72 15.66 11.58 6.46
C ASP A 72 14.29 10.91 6.25
N PRO A 73 13.77 10.14 7.23
CA PRO A 73 12.52 9.40 7.08
C PRO A 73 11.32 10.32 6.89
N VAL A 74 11.34 11.54 7.45
CA VAL A 74 10.22 12.49 7.34
C VAL A 74 10.21 13.11 5.95
N ALA A 75 11.38 13.53 5.45
CA ALA A 75 11.49 14.07 4.09
C ALA A 75 11.13 13.02 3.04
N VAL A 76 11.61 11.79 3.18
CA VAL A 76 11.30 10.68 2.29
C VAL A 76 9.80 10.38 2.26
N TYR A 77 9.14 10.33 3.43
CA TYR A 77 7.69 10.16 3.47
C TYR A 77 6.96 11.33 2.80
N SER A 78 7.44 12.56 3.01
CA SER A 78 6.80 13.76 2.42
C SER A 78 6.91 13.81 0.89
N GLU A 79 7.94 13.19 0.31
CA GLU A 79 8.14 13.04 -1.12
C GLU A 79 7.26 11.92 -1.72
N ALA A 80 6.94 10.90 -0.92
CA ALA A 80 6.22 9.72 -1.36
C ALA A 80 4.77 10.04 -1.76
N LYS A 81 4.37 9.54 -2.93
CA LYS A 81 2.98 9.56 -3.43
C LYS A 81 2.30 8.20 -3.31
N TYR A 82 3.10 7.13 -3.35
CA TYR A 82 2.64 5.76 -3.19
C TYR A 82 3.50 5.05 -2.16
N LEU A 83 2.84 4.32 -1.26
CA LEU A 83 3.46 3.51 -0.23
C LEU A 83 3.14 2.04 -0.49
N HIS A 84 4.18 1.20 -0.59
CA HIS A 84 4.08 -0.24 -0.80
C HIS A 84 4.38 -0.97 0.51
N PHE A 85 3.33 -1.59 1.09
CA PHE A 85 3.45 -2.44 2.29
C PHE A 85 4.18 -3.76 2.00
N SER A 86 5.47 -3.81 2.34
CA SER A 86 6.39 -4.93 2.14
C SER A 86 7.11 -5.35 3.44
N ASP A 87 6.41 -5.22 4.56
CA ASP A 87 6.89 -5.25 5.95
C ASP A 87 6.73 -6.62 6.64
N TRP A 88 6.99 -7.72 5.92
CA TRP A 88 7.00 -9.07 6.52
C TRP A 88 7.91 -9.09 7.77
N PRO A 89 7.52 -9.75 8.88
CA PRO A 89 6.43 -10.73 9.05
C PRO A 89 5.06 -10.12 9.35
N MET A 90 4.94 -8.79 9.34
CA MET A 90 3.67 -8.15 9.56
C MET A 90 2.67 -8.56 8.47
N PRO A 91 1.43 -8.99 8.81
CA PRO A 91 0.42 -9.29 7.81
C PRO A 91 0.09 -8.02 7.01
N LYS A 92 -0.52 -8.16 5.82
CA LYS A 92 -0.95 -7.00 5.04
C LYS A 92 -1.90 -6.11 5.86
N PRO A 93 -1.87 -4.77 5.71
CA PRO A 93 -2.61 -3.85 6.60
C PRO A 93 -4.14 -4.01 6.63
N TRP A 94 -4.73 -4.66 5.63
CA TRP A 94 -6.16 -4.97 5.60
C TRP A 94 -6.54 -6.26 6.34
N LEU A 95 -5.55 -7.01 6.84
CA LEU A 95 -5.77 -8.20 7.65
C LEU A 95 -5.63 -7.85 9.14
N PRO A 96 -6.25 -8.64 10.03
CA PRO A 96 -6.01 -8.54 11.46
C PRO A 96 -4.52 -8.64 11.77
N ALA A 97 -4.06 -7.75 12.65
CA ALA A 97 -2.70 -7.68 13.13
C ALA A 97 -2.67 -8.12 14.59
N ASP A 98 -1.74 -9.00 14.93
CA ASP A 98 -1.41 -9.28 16.32
C ASP A 98 -0.60 -8.10 16.88
N GLU A 99 -1.05 -7.58 18.02
CA GLU A 99 -0.43 -6.45 18.70
C GLU A 99 0.93 -6.82 19.30
N GLU A 100 1.09 -8.06 19.79
CA GLU A 100 2.37 -8.54 20.31
C GLU A 100 3.40 -8.62 19.18
N LEU A 101 3.00 -9.18 18.03
CA LEU A 101 3.83 -9.20 16.83
C LEU A 101 4.18 -7.78 16.37
N ARG A 102 3.21 -6.86 16.34
CA ARG A 102 3.44 -5.45 15.95
C ARG A 102 4.52 -4.80 16.82
N LEU A 103 4.40 -4.94 18.14
CA LEU A 103 5.35 -4.39 19.11
C LEU A 103 6.74 -5.02 18.96
N GLN A 104 6.80 -6.31 18.62
CA GLN A 104 8.05 -7.04 18.39
C GLN A 104 8.77 -6.59 17.12
N VAL A 105 8.04 -6.35 16.02
CA VAL A 105 8.64 -6.17 14.69
C VAL A 105 8.72 -4.73 14.23
N GLN A 106 7.98 -3.80 14.85
CA GLN A 106 8.01 -2.38 14.48
C GLN A 106 9.45 -1.83 14.39
N PRO A 107 9.69 -0.80 13.56
CA PRO A 107 11.02 -0.19 13.47
C PRO A 107 11.62 0.17 14.84
N LYS A 108 12.93 0.01 14.96
CA LYS A 108 13.66 0.39 16.17
C LYS A 108 13.76 1.91 16.27
N CYS A 109 13.90 2.41 17.49
CA CYS A 109 14.39 3.76 17.69
C CYS A 109 15.93 3.71 17.67
N TYR A 110 16.54 4.77 17.18
CA TYR A 110 17.98 4.88 17.04
C TYR A 110 18.50 6.10 17.79
N VAL A 111 19.60 5.93 18.50
CA VAL A 111 20.30 7.04 19.15
C VAL A 111 21.37 7.54 18.20
N ASN A 112 21.34 8.81 17.85
CA ASN A 112 22.37 9.41 17.01
C ASN A 112 23.67 9.64 17.80
N ASP A 113 24.75 10.02 17.12
CA ASP A 113 26.06 10.28 17.75
C ASP A 113 26.02 11.38 18.84
N GLY A 114 25.00 12.25 18.80
CA GLY A 114 24.75 13.28 19.79
C GLY A 114 23.99 12.80 21.04
N GLY A 115 23.68 11.50 21.13
CA GLY A 115 22.92 10.92 22.24
C GLY A 115 21.42 11.20 22.17
N VAL A 116 20.91 11.74 21.06
CA VAL A 116 19.48 12.03 20.88
C VAL A 116 18.81 10.81 20.23
N GLU A 117 17.81 10.27 20.90
CA GLU A 117 16.97 9.20 20.36
C GLU A 117 15.99 9.74 19.30
N SER A 118 15.88 9.02 18.20
CA SER A 118 14.86 9.20 17.17
C SER A 118 14.04 7.92 17.04
N CYS A 119 12.72 8.08 17.06
CA CYS A 119 11.73 7.03 16.80
C CYS A 119 10.92 7.30 15.52
N ALA A 120 11.39 8.21 14.66
CA ALA A 120 10.63 8.71 13.52
C ALA A 120 10.12 7.58 12.62
N GLU A 121 10.94 6.57 12.34
CA GLU A 121 10.57 5.42 11.52
C GLU A 121 9.43 4.61 12.14
N ARG A 122 9.49 4.39 13.46
CA ARG A 122 8.47 3.65 14.22
C ARG A 122 7.15 4.40 14.23
N GLU A 123 7.20 5.70 14.50
CA GLU A 123 6.02 6.56 14.57
C GLU A 123 5.32 6.63 13.21
N LEU A 124 6.09 6.86 12.14
CA LEU A 124 5.60 6.89 10.78
C LEU A 124 4.99 5.54 10.37
N TRP A 125 5.71 4.43 10.55
CA TRP A 125 5.23 3.10 10.17
C TRP A 125 3.94 2.71 10.90
N ASN A 126 3.86 2.95 12.22
CA ASN A 126 2.63 2.69 12.98
C ASN A 126 1.49 3.63 12.55
N GLY A 127 1.80 4.90 12.29
CA GLY A 127 0.85 5.90 11.81
C GLY A 127 0.18 5.47 10.51
N TRP A 128 0.95 5.11 9.48
CA TRP A 128 0.39 4.73 8.19
C TRP A 128 -0.46 3.47 8.26
N ARG A 129 -0.08 2.50 9.10
CA ARG A 129 -0.84 1.26 9.29
C ARG A 129 -2.18 1.52 9.95
N ASN A 130 -2.19 2.36 10.99
CA ASN A 130 -3.42 2.78 11.66
C ASN A 130 -4.31 3.57 10.70
N GLU A 131 -3.75 4.56 10.01
CA GLU A 131 -4.46 5.36 9.02
C GLU A 131 -5.08 4.51 7.90
N PHE A 132 -4.32 3.54 7.36
CA PHE A 132 -4.83 2.63 6.35
C PHE A 132 -6.00 1.78 6.87
N LYS A 133 -5.86 1.23 8.09
CA LYS A 133 -6.90 0.42 8.74
C LYS A 133 -8.16 1.24 8.98
N GLU A 134 -8.03 2.44 9.54
CA GLU A 134 -9.14 3.36 9.80
C GLU A 134 -9.86 3.76 8.52
N ARG A 135 -9.13 4.17 7.48
CA ARG A 135 -9.72 4.51 6.18
C ARG A 135 -10.49 3.34 5.59
N ARG A 136 -9.97 2.12 5.70
CA ARG A 136 -10.63 0.93 5.16
C ARG A 136 -11.86 0.52 5.97
N GLN A 137 -11.80 0.60 7.30
CA GLN A 137 -12.95 0.38 8.18
C GLN A 137 -14.06 1.37 7.88
N ASN A 138 -13.72 2.65 7.77
CA ASN A 138 -14.66 3.69 7.36
C ASN A 138 -15.28 3.34 6.00
N MET A 139 -14.50 2.98 4.98
CA MET A 139 -15.08 2.56 3.69
C MET A 139 -16.02 1.35 3.79
N TRP A 140 -15.73 0.39 4.68
CA TRP A 140 -16.62 -0.75 4.92
C TRP A 140 -17.92 -0.31 5.60
N ASP A 141 -17.83 0.54 6.62
CA ASP A 141 -18.99 1.07 7.33
C ASP A 141 -19.88 1.90 6.39
N TRP A 142 -19.27 2.72 5.54
CA TRP A 142 -19.96 3.45 4.46
C TRP A 142 -20.70 2.53 3.49
N HIS A 143 -20.07 1.43 3.09
CA HIS A 143 -20.70 0.49 2.18
C HIS A 143 -21.84 -0.30 2.84
N LEU A 144 -21.77 -0.51 4.16
CA LEU A 144 -22.77 -1.23 4.93
C LEU A 144 -23.93 -0.35 5.41
N SER A 145 -23.70 0.95 5.64
CA SER A 145 -24.73 1.89 6.11
C SER A 145 -25.68 2.35 5.01
N GLY A 146 -25.34 2.16 3.73
CA GLY A 146 -26.17 2.59 2.59
C GLY A 146 -26.39 4.11 2.51
N THR A 147 -25.75 4.88 3.39
CA THR A 147 -25.84 6.33 3.43
C THR A 147 -24.75 6.93 2.56
N ALA A 148 -25.13 7.40 1.38
CA ALA A 148 -24.30 8.30 0.60
C ALA A 148 -24.25 9.64 1.34
N HIS A 149 -23.26 9.84 2.21
CA HIS A 149 -22.85 11.20 2.52
C HIS A 149 -21.90 11.65 1.40
N GLU A 150 -22.14 12.78 0.75
CA GLU A 150 -21.19 13.26 -0.26
C GLU A 150 -20.06 14.01 0.45
N GLY A 151 -19.02 13.27 0.85
CA GLY A 151 -17.83 13.86 1.47
C GLY A 151 -16.61 12.96 1.34
N VAL A 152 -15.65 13.36 0.49
CA VAL A 152 -14.31 12.77 0.47
C VAL A 152 -13.55 13.30 1.69
N SER A 153 -13.15 12.41 2.60
CA SER A 153 -12.27 12.76 3.71
C SER A 153 -10.83 12.82 3.23
N LEU A 154 -10.29 14.04 3.08
CA LEU A 154 -8.87 14.27 2.87
C LEU A 154 -8.24 14.76 4.18
N TRP A 155 -7.23 14.04 4.65
CA TRP A 155 -6.43 14.44 5.81
C TRP A 155 -5.31 15.36 5.33
N ASN A 156 -5.32 16.62 5.76
CA ASN A 156 -4.25 17.58 5.48
C ASN A 156 -3.73 18.13 6.81
N ARG A 157 -2.46 17.86 7.14
CA ARG A 157 -1.72 18.41 8.30
C ARG A 157 -2.49 18.38 9.63
N GLY A 158 -2.99 17.22 10.06
CA GLY A 158 -3.51 17.09 11.43
C GLY A 158 -4.98 17.46 11.62
N GLN A 159 -5.72 17.79 10.56
CA GLN A 159 -7.13 18.19 10.68
C GLN A 159 -8.02 17.48 9.64
N LEU A 160 -9.18 17.00 10.11
CA LEU A 160 -10.27 16.51 9.26
C LEU A 160 -10.94 17.72 8.59
N VAL A 161 -10.87 17.79 7.26
CA VAL A 161 -11.57 18.80 6.47
C VAL A 161 -12.69 18.11 5.67
N TYR A 162 -13.92 18.57 5.87
CA TYR A 162 -15.09 18.14 5.08
C TYR A 162 -15.32 19.11 3.93
N HIS A 163 -15.39 18.59 2.70
CA HIS A 163 -15.86 19.33 1.54
C HIS A 163 -17.21 18.77 1.08
N SER A 164 -18.26 19.58 1.11
CA SER A 164 -19.54 19.28 0.49
C SER A 164 -19.47 19.59 -1.01
N ALA A 165 -19.79 18.60 -1.85
CA ALA A 165 -20.02 18.84 -3.28
C ALA A 165 -21.42 19.46 -3.48
N PRO A 166 -21.58 20.47 -4.35
CA PRO A 166 -22.91 21.01 -4.62
C PRO A 166 -23.64 20.22 -5.70
N GLY A 167 -24.70 19.51 -5.29
CA GLY A 167 -25.92 19.31 -6.07
C GLY A 167 -25.97 18.12 -7.03
N VAL A 168 -26.31 16.93 -6.52
CA VAL A 168 -27.02 15.88 -7.29
C VAL A 168 -28.03 15.19 -6.37
N ALA A 169 -29.27 15.02 -6.85
CA ALA A 169 -30.41 14.52 -6.07
C ALA A 169 -30.31 13.01 -5.72
N ASP A 170 -30.81 12.67 -4.53
CA ASP A 170 -30.84 11.34 -3.92
C ASP A 170 -31.43 10.24 -4.82
N ALA A 171 -30.65 9.18 -5.07
CA ALA A 171 -31.16 7.92 -5.60
C ALA A 171 -31.20 6.87 -4.47
N HIS A 172 -32.37 6.66 -3.87
CA HIS A 172 -32.60 5.55 -2.95
C HIS A 172 -32.62 4.22 -3.72
N LEU A 173 -31.61 3.37 -3.49
CA LEU A 173 -31.61 1.97 -3.95
C LEU A 173 -32.44 1.12 -2.98
N SER A 174 -33.32 0.27 -3.53
CA SER A 174 -34.19 -0.61 -2.73
C SER A 174 -33.40 -1.76 -2.06
N ASP A 175 -33.91 -2.22 -0.91
CA ASP A 175 -33.32 -3.30 -0.11
C ASP A 175 -33.06 -4.60 -0.89
N GLU A 176 -33.85 -4.88 -1.92
CA GLU A 176 -33.65 -6.06 -2.79
C GLU A 176 -32.33 -6.00 -3.56
N THR A 177 -31.91 -4.80 -3.96
CA THR A 177 -30.65 -4.59 -4.70
C THR A 177 -29.43 -4.83 -3.78
N ILE A 178 -29.55 -4.44 -2.51
CA ILE A 178 -28.51 -4.65 -1.49
C ILE A 178 -28.37 -6.15 -1.20
N GLN A 179 -29.48 -6.89 -1.10
CA GLN A 179 -29.46 -8.32 -0.81
C GLN A 179 -28.87 -9.15 -1.98
N ALA A 180 -29.25 -8.84 -3.22
CA ALA A 180 -28.68 -9.51 -4.40
C ALA A 180 -27.16 -9.32 -4.52
N THR A 181 -26.66 -8.14 -4.11
CA THR A 181 -25.23 -7.83 -4.11
C THR A 181 -24.48 -8.60 -3.01
N ARG A 182 -25.12 -8.82 -1.84
CA ARG A 182 -24.56 -9.63 -0.75
C ARG A 182 -24.42 -11.11 -1.15
N ASP A 183 -25.43 -11.68 -1.79
CA ASP A 183 -25.42 -13.09 -2.18
C ASP A 183 -24.40 -13.39 -3.29
N SER A 184 -24.24 -12.47 -4.26
CA SER A 184 -23.20 -12.56 -5.31
C SER A 184 -21.77 -12.50 -4.77
N ARG A 185 -21.55 -11.86 -3.62
CA ARG A 185 -20.22 -11.77 -3.00
C ARG A 185 -19.90 -12.98 -2.12
N ARG A 186 -20.91 -13.57 -1.49
CA ARG A 186 -20.77 -14.79 -0.67
C ARG A 186 -20.48 -16.04 -1.51
N SER A 187 -20.81 -16.03 -2.80
CA SER A 187 -20.36 -17.05 -3.75
C SER A 187 -18.91 -16.82 -4.17
N ARG A 188 -18.54 -15.58 -4.55
CA ARG A 188 -17.17 -15.24 -4.99
C ARG A 188 -16.09 -15.37 -3.92
N ALA A 189 -16.42 -15.14 -2.64
CA ALA A 189 -15.47 -15.33 -1.54
C ALA A 189 -15.08 -16.81 -1.35
N ARG A 190 -15.96 -17.77 -1.71
CA ARG A 190 -15.66 -19.21 -1.59
C ARG A 190 -14.74 -19.74 -2.69
N ASP A 191 -14.62 -19.02 -3.80
CA ASP A 191 -13.75 -19.42 -4.92
C ASP A 191 -12.30 -18.94 -4.75
N PHE A 192 -12.04 -17.98 -3.84
CA PHE A 192 -10.70 -17.44 -3.59
C PHE A 192 -9.90 -18.23 -2.55
N ASP A 193 -10.53 -19.10 -1.75
CA ASP A 193 -9.85 -19.95 -0.74
C ASP A 193 -9.25 -21.25 -1.35
N ARG A 194 -9.07 -21.31 -2.67
CA ARG A 194 -8.49 -22.46 -3.39
C ARG A 194 -7.18 -22.18 -4.14
N PHE A 195 -6.50 -21.08 -3.85
CA PHE A 195 -5.14 -20.81 -4.33
C PHE A 195 -4.23 -20.36 -3.18
#